data_AF-B0DGA4-F1
#
_entry.id   AF-B0DGA4-F1
#
_cell.length_a   1.000
_cell.length_b   1.000
_cell.length_c   1.000
_cell.angle_alpha   90.00
_cell.angle_beta   90.00
_cell.angle_gamma   90.00
#
_symmetry.space_group_name_H-M   'P 1'
#
loop_
_entity.id
_entity.type
_entity.pdbx_description
1 polymer ?
#
loop_
_entity_poly.entity_id
_entity_poly.type
_entity_poly.pdbx_seq_one_letter_code
_entity_poly.pdbx_strand_id
1 'polypeptide(L)' 'MAFLGLRKWPTPIVKPLWPFLIAGSITAYLVGKAQDSGIRSPEWRTDPRNPYAAQLAKESLH' A
#
# COMPACT_ATOMS: atom_id res chain seq x y z
N MET A 1 -35.77 11.75 6.67
CA MET A 1 -35.05 10.64 7.33
C MET A 1 -35.35 9.36 6.56
N ALA A 2 -34.39 8.81 5.80
CA ALA A 2 -34.57 7.49 5.19
C ALA A 2 -34.36 6.42 6.28
N PHE A 3 -35.42 6.12 7.04
CA PHE A 3 -35.41 5.22 8.20
C PHE A 3 -35.06 3.75 7.87
N LEU A 4 -35.09 3.37 6.58
CA LEU A 4 -34.78 2.02 6.08
C LEU A 4 -33.66 1.99 5.03
N GLY A 5 -32.83 3.05 4.98
CA GLY A 5 -31.74 3.18 4.02
C GLY A 5 -32.15 3.74 2.66
N LEU A 6 -31.16 4.24 1.92
CA LEU A 6 -31.35 4.75 0.55
C LEU A 6 -31.46 3.59 -0.42
N ARG A 7 -32.34 3.71 -1.43
CA ARG A 7 -32.44 2.75 -2.52
C ARG A 7 -31.10 2.64 -3.26
N LYS A 8 -30.53 1.44 -3.32
CA LYS A 8 -29.33 1.13 -4.12
C LYS A 8 -29.71 1.00 -5.60
N TRP A 9 -29.02 1.73 -6.46
CA TRP A 9 -29.16 1.64 -7.91
C TRP A 9 -27.96 0.88 -8.50
N PRO A 10 -28.16 -0.01 -9.50
CA PRO A 10 -27.09 -0.78 -10.10
C PRO A 10 -26.27 0.05 -11.09
N THR A 11 -25.61 1.10 -10.62
CA THR A 11 -24.77 1.97 -11.44
C THR A 11 -23.52 1.20 -11.89
N PRO A 12 -23.18 1.20 -13.19
CA PRO A 12 -22.02 0.48 -13.70
C PRO A 12 -20.72 1.20 -13.29
N ILE A 13 -20.14 0.79 -12.15
CA ILE A 13 -18.89 1.39 -11.63
C ILE A 13 -17.63 0.72 -12.19
N VAL A 14 -17.63 -0.59 -12.39
CA VAL A 14 -16.42 -1.34 -12.79
C VAL A 14 -16.04 -1.01 -14.23
N LYS A 15 -17.01 -0.96 -15.14
CA LYS A 15 -16.77 -0.73 -16.58
C LYS A 15 -16.05 0.59 -16.90
N PRO A 16 -16.37 1.73 -16.27
CA PRO A 16 -15.59 2.95 -16.47
C PRO A 16 -14.34 3.03 -15.56
N LEU A 17 -14.37 2.45 -14.35
CA LEU A 17 -13.32 2.68 -13.35
C LEU A 17 -12.19 1.65 -13.35
N TRP A 18 -12.30 0.54 -14.08
CA TRP A 18 -11.27 -0.51 -14.08
C TRP A 18 -9.84 -0.02 -14.44
N PRO A 19 -9.61 0.97 -15.34
CA PRO A 19 -8.26 1.43 -15.62
C PRO A 19 -7.63 2.11 -14.39
N PHE A 20 -8.42 2.82 -13.58
CA PHE A 20 -7.96 3.44 -12.34
C PHE A 20 -7.67 2.42 -11.25
N LEU A 21 -8.49 1.37 -11.17
CA LEU A 21 -8.22 0.26 -10.26
C LEU A 21 -6.89 -0.42 -10.59
N ILE A 22 -6.64 -0.69 -11.88
CA ILE A 22 -5.37 -1.26 -12.34
C ILE A 22 -4.21 -0.31 -12.06
N ALA A 23 -4.31 0.96 -12.45
CA ALA A 23 -3.27 1.95 -12.22
C ALA A 23 -2.93 2.07 -10.73
N GLY A 24 -3.94 2.20 -9.86
CA GLY A 24 -3.74 2.26 -8.41
C GLY A 24 -3.08 1.00 -7.85
N SER A 25 -3.46 -0.18 -8.36
CA SER A 25 -2.84 -1.45 -7.96
C SER A 25 -1.36 -1.51 -8.34
N ILE A 26 -1.02 -1.09 -9.57
CA ILE A 26 0.36 -1.05 -10.06
C ILE A 26 1.17 -0.04 -9.26
N THR A 27 0.65 1.17 -9.04
CA THR A 27 1.32 2.20 -8.25
C THR A 27 1.57 1.73 -6.82
N ALA A 28 0.58 1.12 -6.17
CA ALA A 28 0.75 0.59 -4.81
C ALA A 28 1.84 -0.47 -4.74
N TYR A 29 1.90 -1.38 -5.72
CA TYR A 29 2.97 -2.38 -5.81
C TYR A 29 4.35 -1.74 -5.98
N LEU A 30 4.50 -0.79 -6.91
CA LEU A 30 5.78 -0.13 -7.16
C LEU A 30 6.25 0.70 -5.96
N VAL A 31 5.34 1.44 -5.34
CA VAL A 31 5.64 2.22 -4.12
C VAL A 31 6.03 1.30 -2.97
N GLY A 32 5.35 0.16 -2.80
CA GLY A 32 5.74 -0.84 -1.81
C GLY A 32 7.17 -1.35 -2.02
N LYS A 33 7.54 -1.69 -3.25
CA LYS A 33 8.91 -2.12 -3.59
C LYS A 33 9.94 -1.00 -3.38
N ALA A 34 9.60 0.23 -3.72
CA ALA A 34 10.47 1.38 -3.47
C ALA A 34 10.66 1.60 -1.96
N GLN A 35 9.59 1.51 -1.17
CA GLN A 35 9.64 1.61 0.29
C GLN A 35 10.55 0.52 0.89
N ASP A 36 10.43 -0.73 0.45
CA ASP A 36 11.28 -1.85 0.90
C ASP A 36 12.78 -1.55 0.69
N SER A 37 13.14 -0.92 -0.43
CA SER A 37 14.52 -0.50 -0.68
C SER A 37 14.93 0.69 0.19
N GLY A 38 14.04 1.66 0.40
CA GLY A 38 14.30 2.85 1.19
C GLY A 38 14.58 2.53 2.66
N ILE A 39 13.79 1.64 3.27
CA ILE A 39 14.00 1.25 4.68
C ILE A 39 15.29 0.45 4.91
N ARG A 40 15.87 -0.12 3.85
CA ARG A 40 17.15 -0.85 3.87
C ARG A 40 18.37 0.04 3.61
N SER A 41 18.15 1.28 3.19
CA SER A 41 19.23 2.23 2.92
C SER A 41 20.09 2.47 4.18
N PRO A 42 21.38 2.81 4.01
CA PRO A 42 22.30 3.05 5.12
C PRO A 42 21.78 4.05 6.16
N GLU A 43 21.05 5.06 5.72
CA GLU A 43 20.52 6.14 6.53
C GLU A 43 19.35 5.68 7.43
N TRP A 44 18.49 4.80 6.92
CA TRP A 44 17.22 4.46 7.57
C TRP A 44 17.17 3.04 8.17
N ARG A 45 18.14 2.18 7.87
CA ARG A 45 18.17 0.78 8.35
C ARG A 45 18.30 0.65 9.87
N THR A 46 18.91 1.62 10.53
CA THR A 46 19.15 1.64 11.99
C THR A 46 18.34 2.72 12.70
N ASP A 47 17.45 3.41 12.00
CA ASP A 47 16.61 4.43 12.62
C ASP A 47 15.62 3.75 13.61
N PRO A 48 15.52 4.20 14.87
CA PRO A 48 14.59 3.63 15.85
C PRO A 48 13.11 3.77 15.47
N ARG A 49 12.78 4.66 14.52
CA ARG A 49 11.43 4.86 13.98
C ARG A 49 11.08 3.86 12.88
N ASN A 50 12.08 3.16 12.33
CA ASN A 50 11.85 2.15 11.32
C ASN A 50 11.31 0.88 12.00
N PRO A 51 10.03 0.49 11.79
CA PRO A 51 9.44 -0.67 12.45
C PRO A 51 10.09 -1.98 12.01
N TYR A 52 10.82 -1.98 10.89
CA TYR A 52 11.50 -3.15 10.34
C TYR A 52 12.96 -3.26 10.78
N ALA A 53 13.52 -2.30 11.52
CA ALA A 53 14.94 -2.29 11.88
C ALA A 53 15.41 -3.59 12.55
N ALA A 54 14.62 -4.15 13.47
CA ALA A 54 14.95 -5.40 14.16
C ALA A 54 14.92 -6.62 13.22
N GLN A 55 14.03 -6.63 12.22
CA GLN A 55 13.95 -7.71 11.24
C GLN A 55 15.11 -7.59 10.23
N LEU A 56 15.39 -6.37 9.75
CA LEU A 56 16.50 -6.09 8.84
C LEU A 56 17.86 -6.42 9.47
N ALA A 57 18.04 -6.13 10.75
CA ALA A 57 19.25 -6.50 11.48
C ALA A 57 19.47 -8.03 11.52
N LYS A 58 18.41 -8.82 11.72
CA LYS A 58 18.47 -10.29 11.67
C LYS A 58 18.82 -10.80 10.27
N GLU A 59 18.23 -10.19 9.24
CA GLU A 59 18.46 -10.56 7.84
C GLU A 59 19.91 -10.26 7.39
N SER A 60 20.53 -9.19 7.93
CA SER A 60 21.93 -8.85 7.65
C SER A 60 22.98 -9.72 8.34
N LEU A 61 22.56 -10.57 9.29
CA LEU A 61 23.44 -11.49 10.02
C LEU A 61 23.58 -12.87 9.37
N HIS A 62 22.80 -13.14 8.30
CA HIS A 62 22.88 -14.33 7.46
C HIS A 62 23.72 -14.06 6.21
#